data_AF-A0A3Q0JQI6-F1
#
_entry.id   AF-A0A3Q0JQI6-F1
#
_cell.length_a   1.000
_cell.length_b   1.000
_cell.length_c   1.000
_cell.angle_alpha   90.00
_cell.angle_beta   90.00
_cell.angle_gamma   90.00
#
_symmetry.space_group_name_H-M   'P 1'
#
loop_
_entity.id
_entity.type
_entity.pdbx_description
1 polymer ?
#
loop_
_entity_poly.entity_id
_entity_poly.type
_entity_poly.pdbx_seq_one_letter_code
_entity_poly.pdbx_strand_id
1 'polypeptide(L)' 'LIIDSHVQYRLNNVDAFQLSDGLQYIFAHVGQLTGMYRYKYKLMRQIRMCKDLKHLIYYRFNTV' A
#
# COMPACT_ATOMS: atom_id res chain seq x y z
N LEU A 1 9.19 -5.47 3.44
CA LEU A 1 7.73 -5.25 3.31
C LEU A 1 7.16 -5.97 2.10
N ILE A 2 7.35 -5.48 0.86
CA ILE A 2 6.77 -6.10 -0.35
C ILE A 2 7.22 -7.56 -0.51
N ILE A 3 8.54 -7.79 -0.47
CA ILE A 3 9.10 -9.14 -0.61
C ILE A 3 8.62 -10.05 0.53
N ASP A 4 8.62 -9.56 1.78
CA ASP A 4 8.14 -10.33 2.92
C ASP A 4 6.66 -10.73 2.78
N SER A 5 5.80 -9.85 2.26
CA SER A 5 4.40 -10.19 1.94
C SER A 5 4.30 -11.28 0.89
N HIS A 6 5.14 -11.25 -0.15
CA HIS A 6 5.22 -12.34 -1.13
C HIS A 6 5.76 -13.63 -0.53
N VAL A 7 6.73 -13.58 0.38
CA VAL A 7 7.22 -14.77 1.09
C VAL A 7 6.10 -15.38 1.93
N GLN A 8 5.33 -14.58 2.67
CA GLN A 8 4.18 -15.08 3.45
C GLN A 8 3.13 -15.76 2.59
N TYR A 9 2.84 -15.22 1.41
CA TYR A 9 1.96 -15.86 0.42
C TYR A 9 2.55 -17.19 -0.08
N ARG A 10 3.84 -17.23 -0.39
CA ARG A 10 4.52 -18.45 -0.89
C ARG A 10 4.64 -19.55 0.16
N LEU A 11 4.66 -19.18 1.44
CA LEU A 11 4.60 -20.11 2.57
C LEU A 11 3.17 -20.58 2.89
N ASN A 12 2.16 -20.15 2.10
CA ASN A 12 0.74 -20.42 2.32
C ASN A 12 0.22 -19.96 3.69
N ASN A 13 0.86 -18.96 4.29
CA ASN A 13 0.40 -18.36 5.55
C ASN A 13 -0.71 -17.32 5.32
N VAL A 14 -0.87 -16.85 4.08
CA VAL A 14 -1.72 -15.73 3.68
C VAL A 14 -2.37 -16.04 2.33
N ASP A 15 -3.66 -15.70 2.19
CA ASP A 15 -4.41 -15.92 0.96
C ASP A 15 -4.08 -14.88 -0.13
N ALA A 16 -4.40 -15.20 -1.38
CA ALA A 16 -4.15 -14.32 -2.52
C ALA A 16 -4.84 -12.94 -2.38
N PHE A 17 -6.06 -12.90 -1.84
CA PHE A 17 -6.77 -11.65 -1.57
C PHE A 17 -6.09 -10.81 -0.49
N GLN A 18 -5.61 -11.46 0.57
CA GLN A 18 -4.89 -10.80 1.66
C GLN A 18 -3.53 -10.27 1.19
N LEU A 19 -2.83 -10.99 0.31
CA LEU A 19 -1.62 -10.49 -0.35
C LEU A 19 -1.93 -9.22 -1.15
N SER A 20 -2.99 -9.23 -1.96
CA SER A 20 -3.39 -8.09 -2.78
C SER A 20 -3.71 -6.85 -1.94
N ASP A 21 -4.50 -7.02 -0.87
CA ASP A 21 -4.82 -5.94 0.07
C ASP A 21 -3.58 -5.44 0.81
N GLY A 22 -2.70 -6.34 1.26
CA GLY A 22 -1.43 -6.00 1.90
C GLY A 22 -0.52 -5.17 0.98
N LEU A 23 -0.43 -5.53 -0.30
CA LEU A 23 0.33 -4.75 -1.29
C LEU A 23 -0.29 -3.37 -1.52
N GLN A 24 -1.61 -3.29 -1.68
CA GLN A 24 -2.31 -2.01 -1.80
C GLN A 24 -2.02 -1.11 -0.60
N TYR A 25 -2.10 -1.68 0.62
CA TYR A 25 -1.84 -0.96 1.85
C TYR A 25 -0.41 -0.43 1.93
N ILE A 26 0.59 -1.25 1.57
CA ILE A 26 2.00 -0.86 1.55
C ILE A 26 2.22 0.35 0.64
N PHE A 27 1.66 0.35 -0.57
CA PHE A 27 1.82 1.46 -1.52
C PHE A 27 1.03 2.72 -1.12
N ALA A 28 -0.15 2.57 -0.55
CA ALA A 28 -0.95 3.71 -0.10
C ALA A 28 -0.41 4.36 1.19
N HIS A 29 0.37 3.62 2.00
CA HIS A 29 0.85 4.05 3.31
C HIS A 29 2.39 4.06 3.45
N VAL A 30 3.13 4.23 2.35
CA VAL A 30 4.61 4.34 2.36
C VAL A 30 5.12 5.38 3.37
N GLY A 31 4.44 6.52 3.49
CA GLY A 31 4.81 7.56 4.44
C GLY A 31 4.80 7.10 5.90
N GLN A 32 3.77 6.36 6.31
CA GLN A 32 3.63 5.86 7.67
C GLN A 32 4.57 4.68 7.96
N LEU A 33 4.73 3.79 6.97
CA LEU A 33 5.51 2.55 7.13
C LEU A 33 7.02 2.76 7.08
N THR A 34 7.51 3.80 6.39
CA THR A 34 8.96 3.98 6.16
C THR A 34 9.53 5.30 6.67
N GLY A 35 8.74 6.38 6.70
CA GLY A 35 9.24 7.71 7.07
C GLY A 35 10.20 8.36 6.06
N MET A 36 10.29 7.85 4.81
CA MET A 36 11.24 8.35 3.79
C MET A 36 11.15 9.86 3.52
N TYR A 37 9.97 10.46 3.70
CA TYR A 37 9.75 11.89 3.50
C TYR A 37 10.61 12.78 4.41
N ARG A 38 11.09 12.25 5.55
CA ARG A 38 12.02 12.97 6.45
C ARG A 38 13.36 13.26 5.80
N TYR A 39 13.84 12.34 4.94
CA TYR A 39 15.13 12.46 4.25
C TYR A 39 15.00 13.13 2.88
N LYS A 40 13.83 13.02 2.23
CA LYS A 40 13.55 13.71 0.95
C LYS A 40 12.10 14.14 0.86
N TYR A 41 11.83 15.40 1.17
CA TYR A 41 10.47 15.92 1.26
C TYR A 41 9.71 15.98 -0.08
N LYS A 42 10.41 16.04 -1.23
CA LYS A 42 9.78 15.98 -2.57
C LYS A 42 8.92 14.71 -2.76
N LEU A 43 9.21 13.65 -2.00
CA LEU A 43 8.48 12.38 -2.01
C LEU A 43 7.04 12.52 -1.49
N MET A 44 6.72 13.59 -0.74
CA MET A 44 5.36 13.93 -0.34
C MET A 44 4.40 14.15 -1.52
N ARG A 45 4.91 14.45 -2.72
CA ARG A 45 4.08 14.51 -3.94
C ARG A 45 3.53 13.12 -4.29
N GLN A 46 4.38 12.10 -4.26
CA GLN A 46 4.01 10.72 -4.57
C GLN A 46 3.10 10.14 -3.48
N ILE A 47 3.41 10.39 -2.21
CA ILE A 47 2.56 9.94 -1.09
C ILE A 47 1.14 10.53 -1.19
N ARG A 48 0.99 11.81 -1.54
CA ARG A 48 -0.34 12.43 -1.75
C ARG A 48 -1.09 11.78 -2.90
N MET A 49 -0.43 11.61 -4.04
CA MET A 49 -1.02 10.95 -5.21
C MET A 49 -1.51 9.53 -4.90
N CYS A 50 -0.74 8.73 -4.16
CA CYS A 50 -1.17 7.39 -3.75
C CYS A 50 -2.40 7.42 -2.82
N LYS A 51 -2.50 8.43 -1.93
CA LYS A 51 -3.69 8.62 -1.09
C LYS A 51 -4.92 9.01 -1.91
N ASP A 52 -4.77 9.89 -2.90
CA ASP A 52 -5.86 10.30 -3.77
C ASP A 52 -6.39 9.12 -4.60
N LEU A 53 -5.47 8.29 -5.15
CA LEU A 53 -5.82 7.05 -5.83
C LEU A 53 -6.55 6.07 -4.90
N LYS A 54 -6.09 5.90 -3.65
CA LYS A 54 -6.78 5.07 -2.65
C LYS A 54 -8.22 5.54 -2.45
N HIS A 55 -8.44 6.84 -2.26
CA HIS A 55 -9.79 7.39 -2.05
C HIS A 55 -10.69 7.16 -3.27
N LEU A 56 -10.18 7.39 -4.49
CA LEU A 56 -10.94 7.17 -5.71
C LEU A 56 -11.35 5.71 -5.87
N ILE A 57 -10.40 4.78 -5.67
CA ILE A 57 -10.65 3.35 -5.78
C ILE A 57 -11.66 2.93 -4.71
N TYR A 58 -11.49 3.33 -3.45
CA TYR A 58 -12.40 2.92 -2.37
C TYR A 58 -13.81 3.47 -2.56
N TYR A 59 -13.94 4.69 -3.06
CA TYR A 59 -15.24 5.27 -3.38
C TYR A 59 -15.98 4.46 -4.47
N ARG A 60 -15.27 3.88 -5.43
CA ARG A 60 -15.87 3.06 -6.51
C ARG A 60 -15.96 1.58 -6.18
N PHE A 61 -15.09 1.07 -5.32
CA PHE A 61 -15.00 -0.35 -4.98
C PHE A 61 -15.98 -0.73 -3.87
N ASN A 62 -16.25 0.20 -2.94
CA ASN A 62 -17.19 -0.01 -1.83
C ASN A 62 -18.61 0.48 -2.12
N THR A 63 -18.90 0.89 -3.36
CA THR A 63 -20.28 1.10 -3.80
C THR A 63 -20.88 -0.23 -4.17
N VAL A 64 -21.97 -0.59 -3.48
CA VAL A 64 -22.80 -1.78 -3.71
C VAL A 64 -23.39 -1.78 -5.12
#